data_AF-A0A373VS48-F1
#
_entry.id   AF-A0A373VS48-F1
#
_cell.length_a   1.000
_cell.length_b   1.000
_cell.length_c   1.000
_cell.angle_alpha   90.00
_cell.angle_beta   90.00
_cell.angle_gamma   90.00
#
_symmetry.space_group_name_H-M   'P 1'
#
loop_
_entity.id
_entity.type
_entity.pdbx_description
1 polymer ?
#
loop_
_entity_poly.entity_id
_entity_poly.type
_entity_poly.pdbx_seq_one_letter_code
_entity_poly.pdbx_strand_id
1 'polypeptide(L)'
;MNKKENNKTVRSRLYTSVLLVLLALVAVTAATVAWFSIADRAKVKTMSLDIVTDADLRMDLDPHSTIDQYVKTLSFEQIAARIQQEKGFSMETTPLEPVTTTDYETFSYENGTTVENTSGAYLEFTLHFMAAKDMVVHLTSANSSSGAEDGTLVMSENAALPESMRIAFFTDGTIWNYDPGMGSASSTEGTAKTFGLPEASTMQINEDNAMFSLKEGVDKAVTVHIWMEGTDEACTDELRGSDYSIRLRFTGDKTDDQNK
;
A
#
# COMPACT_ATOMS: atom_id res chain seq x y z
N MET A 1 16.47 -4.42 75.78
CA MET A 1 16.46 -4.21 74.31
C MET A 1 15.15 -3.52 73.93
N ASN A 2 15.21 -2.30 73.42
CA ASN A 2 14.10 -1.33 73.43
C ASN A 2 13.07 -1.62 72.32
N LYS A 3 11.77 -1.77 72.69
CA LYS A 3 10.64 -2.02 71.77
C LYS A 3 10.52 -0.97 70.64
N LYS A 4 11.07 0.23 70.84
CA LYS A 4 11.14 1.33 69.88
C LYS A 4 12.15 1.11 68.74
N GLU A 5 13.28 0.44 68.99
CA GLU A 5 14.31 0.19 67.97
C GLU A 5 13.88 -0.94 67.04
N ASN A 6 13.29 -2.00 67.58
CA ASN A 6 12.79 -3.13 66.79
C ASN A 6 11.70 -2.70 65.79
N ASN A 7 10.84 -1.73 66.17
CA ASN A 7 9.77 -1.22 65.31
C ASN A 7 10.29 -0.32 64.17
N LYS A 8 11.41 0.39 64.37
CA LYS A 8 12.10 1.13 63.30
C LYS A 8 12.75 0.19 62.29
N THR A 9 13.40 -0.87 62.76
CA THR A 9 14.05 -1.89 61.90
C THR A 9 13.01 -2.62 61.06
N VAL A 10 11.87 -3.01 61.65
CA VAL A 10 10.75 -3.66 60.94
C VAL A 10 10.12 -2.74 59.90
N ARG A 11 9.88 -1.46 60.22
CA ARG A 11 9.40 -0.48 59.22
C ARG A 11 10.38 -0.27 58.07
N SER A 12 11.69 -0.15 58.35
CA SER A 12 12.69 0.02 57.29
C SER A 12 12.74 -1.19 56.35
N ARG A 13 12.65 -2.41 56.90
CA ARG A 13 12.60 -3.65 56.10
C ARG A 13 11.35 -3.73 55.24
N LEU A 14 10.20 -3.30 55.77
CA LEU A 14 8.96 -3.16 55.00
C LEU A 14 9.11 -2.17 53.84
N TYR A 15 9.71 -1.00 54.07
CA TYR A 15 9.97 -0.03 53.00
C TYR A 15 10.91 -0.59 51.93
N THR A 16 11.99 -1.29 52.32
CA THR A 16 12.91 -1.92 51.38
C THR A 16 12.24 -3.03 50.58
N SER A 17 11.40 -3.86 51.21
CA SER A 17 10.64 -4.91 50.51
C SER A 17 9.64 -4.33 49.51
N VAL A 18 8.91 -3.28 49.88
CA VAL A 18 7.97 -2.59 48.96
C VAL A 18 8.72 -1.95 47.79
N LEU A 19 9.87 -1.30 48.07
CA LEU A 19 10.70 -0.71 47.02
C LEU A 19 11.22 -1.77 46.03
N LEU A 20 11.66 -2.92 46.53
CA LEU A 20 12.13 -4.03 45.71
C LEU A 20 11.00 -4.63 44.85
N VAL A 21 9.78 -4.73 45.40
CA VAL A 21 8.60 -5.19 44.64
C VAL A 21 8.25 -4.18 43.54
N LEU A 22 8.32 -2.88 43.80
CA LEU A 22 8.08 -1.85 42.78
C LEU A 22 9.16 -1.87 41.68
N LEU A 23 10.43 -2.04 42.05
CA LEU A 23 11.53 -2.21 41.09
C LEU A 23 11.36 -3.47 40.24
N ALA A 24 10.94 -4.58 40.85
CA ALA A 24 10.62 -5.81 40.12
C ALA A 24 9.43 -5.63 39.19
N LEU A 25 8.40 -4.88 39.60
CA LEU A 25 7.24 -4.57 38.76
C LEU A 25 7.66 -3.76 37.52
N VAL A 26 8.49 -2.72 37.71
CA VAL A 26 9.02 -1.90 36.61
C VAL A 26 9.89 -2.75 35.68
N ALA A 27 10.75 -3.62 36.22
CA ALA A 27 11.59 -4.51 35.43
C ALA A 27 10.76 -5.52 34.62
N VAL A 28 9.69 -6.08 35.20
CA VAL A 28 8.76 -6.97 34.49
C VAL A 28 8.04 -6.20 33.40
N THR A 29 7.56 -4.97 33.65
CA THR A 29 6.91 -4.15 32.61
C THR A 29 7.86 -3.77 31.48
N ALA A 30 9.12 -3.42 31.78
CA ALA A 30 10.11 -3.09 30.76
C ALA A 30 10.52 -4.33 29.95
N ALA A 31 10.64 -5.49 30.61
CA ALA A 31 10.89 -6.75 29.93
C ALA A 31 9.71 -7.18 29.05
N THR A 32 8.46 -6.99 29.49
CA THR A 32 7.28 -7.24 28.65
C THR A 32 7.22 -6.28 27.47
N VAL A 33 7.49 -4.98 27.65
CA VAL A 33 7.50 -4.02 26.53
C VAL A 33 8.60 -4.34 25.52
N ALA A 34 9.81 -4.69 25.98
CA ALA A 34 10.89 -5.10 25.10
C ALA A 34 10.60 -6.45 24.40
N TRP A 35 9.97 -7.39 25.10
CA TRP A 35 9.55 -8.67 24.53
C TRP A 35 8.42 -8.50 23.52
N PHE A 36 7.42 -7.65 23.78
CA PHE A 36 6.40 -7.29 22.78
C PHE A 36 7.04 -6.60 21.56
N SER A 37 8.02 -5.72 21.77
CA SER A 37 8.75 -5.04 20.68
C SER A 37 9.68 -5.97 19.88
N ILE A 38 10.10 -7.11 20.44
CA ILE A 38 10.93 -8.14 19.77
C ILE A 38 10.06 -9.25 19.15
N ALA A 39 8.94 -9.62 19.79
CA ALA A 39 7.98 -10.57 19.23
C ALA A 39 7.31 -10.03 17.95
N ASP A 40 7.22 -8.71 17.81
CA ASP A 40 6.76 -8.03 16.59
C ASP A 40 7.81 -8.01 15.45
N ARG A 41 9.03 -8.54 15.69
CA ARG A 41 10.12 -8.60 14.69
C ARG A 41 10.24 -9.92 13.93
N ALA A 42 9.22 -10.76 13.97
CA ALA A 42 9.09 -11.93 13.11
C ALA A 42 8.09 -11.68 11.96
N LYS A 43 8.08 -10.47 11.39
CA LYS A 43 7.24 -10.12 10.24
C LYS A 43 7.75 -10.80 8.98
N VAL A 44 7.12 -11.93 8.66
CA VAL A 44 7.20 -12.60 7.37
C VAL A 44 6.39 -11.74 6.39
N LYS A 45 7.04 -11.20 5.35
CA LYS A 45 6.45 -10.46 4.21
C LYS A 45 5.06 -9.83 4.47
N THR A 46 5.02 -8.67 5.11
CA THR A 46 3.75 -7.95 5.37
C THR A 46 3.08 -7.41 4.10
N MET A 47 3.82 -7.36 2.99
CA MET A 47 3.34 -6.87 1.70
C MET A 47 3.98 -7.62 0.54
N SER A 48 3.21 -7.89 -0.52
CA SER A 48 3.70 -8.22 -1.87
C SER A 48 3.04 -7.29 -2.88
N LEU A 49 3.76 -6.86 -3.91
CA LEU A 49 3.22 -6.05 -5.01
C LEU A 49 3.81 -6.54 -6.32
N ASP A 50 2.98 -7.17 -7.15
CA ASP A 50 3.36 -7.55 -8.52
C ASP A 50 2.53 -6.76 -9.52
N ILE A 51 3.19 -6.28 -10.56
CA ILE A 51 2.52 -5.56 -11.64
C ILE A 51 2.73 -6.34 -12.93
N VAL A 52 1.67 -6.53 -13.72
CA VAL A 52 1.70 -7.31 -14.97
C VAL A 52 1.07 -6.52 -16.12
N THR A 53 1.67 -6.59 -17.31
CA THR A 53 1.14 -5.98 -18.55
C THR A 53 0.88 -7.01 -19.65
N ASP A 54 0.03 -6.66 -20.61
CA ASP A 54 -0.22 -7.46 -21.83
C ASP A 54 0.88 -7.36 -22.89
N ALA A 55 0.74 -8.10 -24.00
CA ALA A 55 1.83 -8.31 -24.96
C ALA A 55 2.42 -7.03 -25.58
N ASP A 56 1.55 -6.05 -25.87
CA ASP A 56 1.91 -4.80 -26.54
C ASP A 56 2.18 -3.64 -25.56
N LEU A 57 2.02 -3.87 -24.26
CA LEU A 57 2.24 -2.89 -23.20
C LEU A 57 3.41 -3.36 -22.35
N ARG A 58 4.34 -2.47 -22.02
CA ARG A 58 5.42 -2.77 -21.09
C ARG A 58 5.62 -1.62 -20.12
N MET A 59 6.29 -1.91 -19.02
CA MET A 59 6.58 -0.94 -17.97
C MET A 59 7.94 -1.18 -17.34
N ASP A 60 8.45 -0.18 -16.64
CA ASP A 60 9.64 -0.27 -15.81
C ASP A 60 9.59 0.82 -14.72
N LEU A 61 10.56 0.82 -13.82
CA LEU A 61 10.76 1.85 -12.79
C LEU A 61 11.66 3.00 -13.28
N ASP A 62 12.28 2.85 -14.45
CA ASP A 62 13.09 3.87 -15.11
C ASP A 62 12.60 4.09 -16.56
N PRO A 63 12.74 5.29 -17.12
CA PRO A 63 12.45 5.53 -18.52
C PRO A 63 13.51 4.89 -19.42
N HIS A 64 13.08 4.32 -20.55
CA HIS A 64 13.98 3.82 -21.58
C HIS A 64 13.65 4.37 -22.95
N SER A 65 14.64 4.30 -23.86
CA SER A 65 14.47 4.75 -25.23
C SER A 65 13.71 3.78 -26.13
N THR A 66 13.64 2.50 -25.77
CA THR A 66 13.03 1.45 -26.60
C THR A 66 12.22 0.48 -25.78
N ILE A 67 11.11 0.00 -26.34
CA ILE A 67 10.15 -0.86 -25.64
C ILE A 67 10.77 -2.18 -25.15
N ASP A 68 11.79 -2.70 -25.83
CA ASP A 68 12.42 -3.97 -25.45
C ASP A 68 13.22 -3.90 -24.15
N GLN A 69 13.56 -2.69 -23.68
CA GLN A 69 14.19 -2.47 -22.38
C GLN A 69 13.17 -2.53 -21.23
N TYR A 70 11.90 -2.23 -21.52
CA TYR A 70 10.81 -2.35 -20.56
C TYR A 70 10.42 -3.81 -20.35
N VAL A 71 9.93 -4.10 -19.16
CA VAL A 71 9.51 -5.43 -18.72
C VAL A 71 7.99 -5.58 -18.73
N LYS A 72 7.51 -6.83 -18.71
CA LYS A 72 6.08 -7.13 -18.57
C LYS A 72 5.66 -7.33 -17.12
N THR A 73 6.62 -7.60 -16.26
CA THR A 73 6.37 -7.90 -14.85
C THR A 73 7.40 -7.16 -14.02
N LEU A 74 6.91 -6.39 -13.05
CA LEU A 74 7.70 -5.85 -11.97
C LEU A 74 7.32 -6.61 -10.71
N SER A 75 8.33 -7.21 -10.09
CA SER A 75 8.17 -7.96 -8.85
C SER A 75 8.22 -7.04 -7.63
N PHE A 76 7.67 -7.54 -6.52
CA PHE A 76 7.77 -6.87 -5.22
C PHE A 76 9.21 -6.47 -4.87
N GLU A 77 10.18 -7.37 -5.11
CA GLU A 77 11.59 -7.12 -4.77
C GLU A 77 12.17 -5.92 -5.51
N GLN A 78 11.81 -5.73 -6.78
CA GLN A 78 12.26 -4.58 -7.59
C GLN A 78 11.64 -3.28 -7.08
N ILE A 79 10.35 -3.29 -6.76
CA ILE A 79 9.62 -2.11 -6.26
C ILE A 79 10.10 -1.74 -4.85
N ALA A 80 10.28 -2.73 -3.97
CA ALA A 80 10.80 -2.53 -2.63
C ALA A 80 12.23 -1.97 -2.65
N ALA A 81 13.09 -2.47 -3.54
CA ALA A 81 14.44 -1.94 -3.72
C ALA A 81 14.42 -0.47 -4.18
N ARG A 82 13.51 -0.12 -5.11
CA ARG A 82 13.30 1.25 -5.58
C ARG A 82 12.85 2.19 -4.46
N ILE A 83 11.83 1.79 -3.70
CA ILE A 83 11.33 2.59 -2.56
C ILE A 83 12.41 2.76 -1.50
N GLN A 84 13.16 1.70 -1.17
CA GLN A 84 14.27 1.79 -0.22
C GLN A 84 15.38 2.75 -0.71
N GLN A 85 15.66 2.77 -2.02
CA GLN A 85 16.63 3.67 -2.63
C GLN A 85 16.18 5.13 -2.60
N GLU A 86 14.92 5.41 -2.93
CA GLU A 86 14.41 6.78 -3.13
C GLU A 86 13.85 7.41 -1.86
N LYS A 87 13.19 6.61 -1.02
CA LYS A 87 12.46 7.08 0.17
C LYS A 87 13.15 6.71 1.48
N GLY A 88 14.09 5.76 1.45
CA GLY A 88 14.93 5.42 2.60
C GLY A 88 14.32 4.43 3.60
N PHE A 89 13.13 3.89 3.34
CA PHE A 89 12.48 2.88 4.19
C PHE A 89 12.26 1.55 3.46
N SER A 90 12.11 0.47 4.22
CA SER A 90 11.85 -0.87 3.68
C SER A 90 10.37 -1.21 3.80
N MET A 91 9.75 -1.57 2.68
CA MET A 91 8.36 -2.05 2.63
C MET A 91 8.14 -3.35 3.40
N GLU A 92 9.20 -4.13 3.66
CA GLU A 92 9.10 -5.39 4.40
C GLU A 92 8.96 -5.19 5.92
N THR A 93 9.45 -4.05 6.42
CA THR A 93 9.52 -3.78 7.87
C THR A 93 8.73 -2.55 8.29
N THR A 94 8.29 -1.74 7.32
CA THR A 94 7.50 -0.53 7.55
C THR A 94 6.10 -0.76 6.99
N PRO A 95 5.12 -1.16 7.82
CA PRO A 95 3.73 -1.32 7.38
C PRO A 95 3.11 0.04 7.07
N LEU A 96 2.08 0.05 6.22
CA LEU A 96 1.27 1.24 5.99
C LEU A 96 0.56 1.65 7.27
N GLU A 97 0.28 2.95 7.35
CA GLU A 97 -0.55 3.51 8.40
C GLU A 97 -1.81 4.14 7.78
N PRO A 98 -2.94 4.11 8.50
CA PRO A 98 -4.13 4.83 8.10
C PRO A 98 -3.84 6.31 7.85
N VAL A 99 -4.12 6.76 6.63
CA VAL A 99 -3.97 8.16 6.21
C VAL A 99 -5.16 8.55 5.35
N THR A 100 -5.41 9.85 5.26
CA THR A 100 -6.44 10.41 4.38
C THR A 100 -5.86 11.49 3.49
N THR A 101 -6.49 11.67 2.33
CA THR A 101 -6.12 12.67 1.34
C THR A 101 -7.36 13.19 0.63
N THR A 102 -7.34 14.47 0.23
CA THR A 102 -8.40 15.09 -0.58
C THR A 102 -7.95 15.39 -2.00
N ASP A 103 -6.64 15.45 -2.24
CA ASP A 103 -6.01 15.84 -3.50
C ASP A 103 -5.17 14.71 -4.12
N TYR A 104 -5.06 13.56 -3.43
CA TYR A 104 -4.26 12.41 -3.81
C TYR A 104 -2.75 12.67 -3.86
N GLU A 105 -2.29 13.82 -3.35
CA GLU A 105 -0.88 14.22 -3.32
C GLU A 105 -0.41 14.46 -1.87
N THR A 106 -1.24 15.13 -1.07
CA THR A 106 -0.97 15.43 0.32
C THR A 106 -1.73 14.45 1.22
N PHE A 107 -0.99 13.68 2.00
CA PHE A 107 -1.53 12.73 2.96
C PHE A 107 -1.46 13.28 4.38
N SER A 108 -2.45 12.95 5.19
CA SER A 108 -2.49 13.33 6.61
C SER A 108 -2.93 12.17 7.48
N TYR A 109 -2.36 12.08 8.68
CA TYR A 109 -2.86 11.19 9.72
C TYR A 109 -4.21 11.70 10.27
N GLU A 110 -4.92 10.86 11.01
CA GLU A 110 -6.21 11.20 11.65
C GLU A 110 -6.14 12.50 12.49
N ASN A 111 -5.00 12.77 13.12
CA ASN A 111 -4.79 13.99 13.91
C ASN A 111 -4.56 15.27 13.07
N GLY A 112 -4.63 15.16 11.73
CA GLY A 112 -4.41 16.24 10.77
C GLY A 112 -2.95 16.56 10.46
N THR A 113 -1.99 15.81 11.02
CA THR A 113 -0.57 16.01 10.72
C THR A 113 -0.25 15.48 9.33
N THR A 114 0.38 16.30 8.50
CA THR A 114 0.86 15.88 7.17
C THR A 114 1.89 14.76 7.29
N VAL A 115 1.77 13.80 6.39
CA VAL A 115 2.60 12.60 6.31
C VAL A 115 3.73 12.87 5.33
N GLU A 116 4.96 12.69 5.77
CA GLU A 116 6.13 12.76 4.89
C GLU A 116 6.19 11.50 4.00
N ASN A 117 6.54 11.66 2.72
CA ASN A 117 6.64 10.54 1.77
C ASN A 117 7.79 9.56 2.06
N THR A 118 8.63 9.84 3.06
CA THR A 118 9.68 8.96 3.57
C THR A 118 9.27 8.20 4.84
N SER A 119 8.05 8.40 5.35
CA SER A 119 7.56 7.75 6.57
C SER A 119 7.24 6.26 6.36
N GLY A 120 6.83 5.89 5.15
CA GLY A 120 6.28 4.58 4.82
C GLY A 120 4.82 4.36 5.23
N ALA A 121 4.14 5.39 5.74
CA ALA A 121 2.70 5.34 6.03
C ALA A 121 1.85 5.17 4.76
N TYR A 122 2.34 5.67 3.62
CA TYR A 122 1.85 5.38 2.28
C TYR A 122 3.04 5.07 1.36
N LEU A 123 2.77 4.48 0.19
CA LEU A 123 3.79 4.23 -0.83
C LEU A 123 3.68 5.23 -1.97
N GLU A 124 4.83 5.66 -2.47
CA GLU A 124 4.95 6.53 -3.64
C GLU A 124 6.12 6.07 -4.49
N PHE A 125 5.85 5.77 -5.76
CA PHE A 125 6.86 5.44 -6.76
C PHE A 125 6.33 5.78 -8.17
N THR A 126 7.24 5.88 -9.14
CA THR A 126 6.89 6.16 -10.54
C THR A 126 7.00 4.89 -11.38
N LEU A 127 5.99 4.63 -12.20
CA LEU A 127 6.01 3.65 -13.27
C LEU A 127 6.16 4.36 -14.60
N HIS A 128 7.04 3.84 -15.43
CA HIS A 128 7.23 4.26 -16.80
C HIS A 128 6.58 3.24 -17.72
N PHE A 129 5.60 3.65 -18.53
CA PHE A 129 4.90 2.78 -19.47
C PHE A 129 5.31 3.09 -20.92
N MET A 130 5.40 2.05 -21.74
CA MET A 130 5.59 2.17 -23.18
C MET A 130 4.77 1.11 -23.92
N ALA A 131 4.19 1.51 -25.04
CA ALA A 131 3.34 0.66 -25.86
C ALA A 131 3.91 0.44 -27.27
N ALA A 132 3.69 -0.74 -27.83
CA ALA A 132 4.11 -1.12 -29.19
C ALA A 132 3.20 -0.51 -30.28
N LYS A 133 2.11 0.15 -29.88
CA LYS A 133 1.13 0.82 -30.73
C LYS A 133 0.35 1.82 -29.88
N ASP A 134 -0.35 2.75 -30.52
CA ASP A 134 -1.31 3.62 -29.83
C ASP A 134 -2.39 2.78 -29.12
N MET A 135 -2.66 3.08 -27.85
CA MET A 135 -3.62 2.34 -27.02
C MET A 135 -4.15 3.17 -25.85
N VAL A 136 -5.30 2.77 -25.30
CA VAL A 136 -5.74 3.20 -23.96
C VAL A 136 -5.36 2.10 -22.98
N VAL A 137 -4.78 2.49 -21.85
CA VAL A 137 -4.42 1.57 -20.77
C VAL A 137 -5.59 1.45 -19.80
N HIS A 138 -5.89 0.22 -19.41
CA HIS A 138 -6.92 -0.12 -18.45
C HIS A 138 -6.33 -0.92 -17.29
N LEU A 139 -6.83 -0.70 -16.08
CA LEU A 139 -6.65 -1.64 -14.97
C LEU A 139 -7.71 -2.74 -15.08
N THR A 140 -7.33 -4.00 -14.90
CA THR A 140 -8.25 -5.13 -15.09
C THR A 140 -8.08 -6.22 -14.04
N SER A 141 -9.20 -6.75 -13.55
CA SER A 141 -9.24 -7.95 -12.72
C SER A 141 -9.27 -9.24 -13.56
N ALA A 142 -9.43 -9.14 -14.89
CA ALA A 142 -9.42 -10.29 -15.78
C ALA A 142 -8.02 -10.93 -15.82
N ASN A 143 -7.96 -12.25 -15.69
CA ASN A 143 -6.72 -12.99 -15.85
C ASN A 143 -6.28 -13.01 -17.32
N SER A 144 -4.97 -13.15 -17.57
CA SER A 144 -4.40 -13.24 -18.93
C SER A 144 -4.89 -14.44 -19.73
N SER A 145 -5.27 -15.52 -19.04
CA SER A 145 -5.75 -16.74 -19.66
C SER A 145 -6.56 -17.59 -18.66
N SER A 146 -7.26 -18.60 -19.18
CA SER A 146 -7.97 -19.55 -18.32
C SER A 146 -6.99 -20.31 -17.43
N GLY A 147 -7.25 -20.29 -16.11
CA GLY A 147 -6.38 -20.91 -15.10
C GLY A 147 -5.17 -20.07 -14.69
N ALA A 148 -4.95 -18.90 -15.30
CA ALA A 148 -4.07 -17.90 -14.71
C ALA A 148 -4.77 -17.22 -13.53
N GLU A 149 -3.98 -16.80 -12.56
CA GLU A 149 -4.41 -15.98 -11.42
C GLU A 149 -3.49 -14.77 -11.40
N ASP A 150 -3.68 -13.85 -12.34
CA ASP A 150 -2.80 -12.69 -12.53
C ASP A 150 -3.56 -11.37 -12.71
N GLY A 151 -4.88 -11.38 -12.57
CA GLY A 151 -5.72 -10.18 -12.52
C GLY A 151 -5.44 -9.29 -11.31
N THR A 152 -5.85 -8.02 -11.43
CA THR A 152 -5.79 -7.04 -10.34
C THR A 152 -6.55 -7.55 -9.12
N LEU A 153 -5.89 -7.57 -7.97
CA LEU A 153 -6.47 -8.04 -6.71
C LEU A 153 -5.70 -7.49 -5.52
N VAL A 154 -6.41 -7.08 -4.48
CA VAL A 154 -5.86 -6.83 -3.14
C VAL A 154 -6.35 -7.97 -2.24
N MET A 155 -5.42 -8.69 -1.62
CA MET A 155 -5.72 -9.84 -0.76
C MET A 155 -5.21 -9.59 0.65
N SER A 156 -5.96 -10.04 1.64
CA SER A 156 -5.52 -10.16 3.03
C SER A 156 -6.36 -11.23 3.71
N GLU A 157 -5.84 -11.81 4.80
CA GLU A 157 -6.64 -12.64 5.71
C GLU A 157 -7.71 -11.81 6.42
N ASN A 158 -7.48 -10.49 6.58
CA ASN A 158 -8.46 -9.55 7.07
C ASN A 158 -9.32 -9.04 5.91
N ALA A 159 -10.57 -9.49 5.85
CA ALA A 159 -11.49 -9.16 4.76
C ALA A 159 -11.78 -7.65 4.63
N ALA A 160 -11.59 -6.87 5.70
CA ALA A 160 -11.81 -5.43 5.66
C ALA A 160 -10.59 -4.64 5.14
N LEU A 161 -9.39 -5.24 5.12
CA LEU A 161 -8.20 -4.56 4.62
C LEU A 161 -8.33 -4.19 3.13
N PRO A 162 -8.70 -5.10 2.21
CA PRO A 162 -8.88 -4.72 0.81
C PRO A 162 -9.85 -3.56 0.59
N GLU A 163 -10.96 -3.51 1.34
CA GLU A 163 -11.97 -2.45 1.26
C GLU A 163 -11.43 -1.09 1.73
N SER A 164 -10.47 -1.10 2.67
CA SER A 164 -9.80 0.11 3.16
C SER A 164 -8.65 0.59 2.26
N MET A 165 -8.17 -0.20 1.30
CA MET A 165 -7.02 0.16 0.48
C MET A 165 -7.42 1.06 -0.68
N ARG A 166 -6.52 1.96 -1.07
CA ARG A 166 -6.66 2.79 -2.27
C ARG A 166 -5.37 2.81 -3.05
N ILE A 167 -5.50 2.85 -4.38
CA ILE A 167 -4.37 2.86 -5.30
C ILE A 167 -4.63 3.92 -6.37
N ALA A 168 -3.95 5.05 -6.27
CA ALA A 168 -4.09 6.15 -7.22
C ALA A 168 -2.96 6.16 -8.24
N PHE A 169 -3.31 6.49 -9.48
CA PHE A 169 -2.41 6.69 -10.59
C PHE A 169 -2.55 8.12 -11.10
N PHE A 170 -1.43 8.83 -11.21
CA PHE A 170 -1.40 10.22 -11.64
C PHE A 170 -0.53 10.41 -12.87
N THR A 171 -1.12 10.93 -13.94
CA THR A 171 -0.42 11.41 -15.14
C THR A 171 -1.28 12.44 -15.85
N ASP A 172 -0.65 13.37 -16.57
CA ASP A 172 -1.33 14.38 -17.40
C ASP A 172 -2.39 15.22 -16.63
N GLY A 173 -2.17 15.45 -15.33
CA GLY A 173 -3.10 16.21 -14.48
C GLY A 173 -4.41 15.48 -14.14
N THR A 174 -4.52 14.19 -14.46
CA THR A 174 -5.69 13.34 -14.19
C THR A 174 -5.31 12.26 -13.18
N ILE A 175 -6.27 11.92 -12.31
CA ILE A 175 -6.11 10.94 -11.25
C ILE A 175 -7.09 9.79 -11.49
N TRP A 176 -6.57 8.56 -11.46
CA TRP A 176 -7.37 7.34 -11.47
C TRP A 176 -7.16 6.62 -10.15
N ASN A 177 -8.18 6.65 -9.28
CA ASN A 177 -8.15 6.04 -7.97
C ASN A 177 -8.90 4.70 -8.00
N TYR A 178 -8.17 3.59 -7.86
CA TYR A 178 -8.75 2.28 -7.73
C TYR A 178 -9.16 2.03 -6.26
N ASP A 179 -10.45 1.76 -6.07
CA ASP A 179 -11.07 1.37 -4.82
C ASP A 179 -11.56 -0.09 -4.92
N PRO A 180 -10.87 -1.05 -4.28
CA PRO A 180 -11.27 -2.46 -4.31
C PRO A 180 -12.67 -2.72 -3.72
N GLY A 181 -13.15 -1.86 -2.82
CA GLY A 181 -14.46 -1.98 -2.18
C GLY A 181 -15.63 -1.45 -3.03
N MET A 182 -15.36 -0.76 -4.14
CA MET A 182 -16.38 -0.09 -4.95
C MET A 182 -17.11 -1.01 -5.95
N GLY A 183 -16.73 -2.29 -6.02
CA GLY A 183 -17.31 -3.25 -6.97
C GLY A 183 -17.15 -2.75 -8.41
N SER A 184 -18.20 -2.79 -9.24
CA SER A 184 -18.13 -2.28 -10.62
C SER A 184 -18.48 -0.80 -10.77
N ALA A 185 -18.63 -0.06 -9.68
CA ALA A 185 -19.05 1.34 -9.74
C ALA A 185 -17.88 2.27 -10.07
N SER A 186 -18.22 3.44 -10.62
CA SER A 186 -17.29 4.52 -10.89
C SER A 186 -17.92 5.86 -10.52
N SER A 187 -17.07 6.83 -10.21
CA SER A 187 -17.44 8.22 -9.95
C SER A 187 -16.33 9.14 -10.42
N THR A 188 -16.67 10.39 -10.73
CA THR A 188 -15.70 11.39 -11.16
C THR A 188 -15.98 12.71 -10.47
N GLU A 189 -14.96 13.27 -9.84
CA GLU A 189 -14.98 14.56 -9.19
C GLU A 189 -13.76 15.37 -9.62
N GLY A 190 -13.98 16.51 -10.28
CA GLY A 190 -12.90 17.31 -10.84
C GLY A 190 -12.08 16.52 -11.85
N THR A 191 -10.78 16.38 -11.59
CA THR A 191 -9.82 15.60 -12.40
C THR A 191 -9.60 14.19 -11.88
N ALA A 192 -10.26 13.80 -10.80
CA ALA A 192 -10.13 12.49 -10.18
C ALA A 192 -11.31 11.59 -10.53
N LYS A 193 -10.99 10.39 -10.98
CA LYS A 193 -11.94 9.32 -11.21
C LYS A 193 -11.67 8.19 -10.22
N THR A 194 -12.66 7.88 -9.40
CA THR A 194 -12.61 6.72 -8.50
C THR A 194 -13.44 5.60 -9.09
N PHE A 195 -12.88 4.39 -9.14
CA PHE A 195 -13.55 3.23 -9.73
C PHE A 195 -13.14 1.95 -9.01
N GLY A 196 -14.04 0.97 -9.00
CA GLY A 196 -13.73 -0.40 -8.63
C GLY A 196 -13.62 -1.31 -9.85
N LEU A 197 -13.33 -2.59 -9.58
CA LEU A 197 -13.34 -3.64 -10.60
C LEU A 197 -14.27 -4.78 -10.16
N PRO A 198 -15.12 -5.32 -11.06
CA PRO A 198 -15.82 -6.58 -10.80
C PRO A 198 -14.83 -7.75 -10.63
N GLU A 199 -15.36 -8.90 -10.22
CA GLU A 199 -14.61 -10.15 -10.25
C GLU A 199 -14.11 -10.51 -11.66
N ALA A 200 -12.98 -11.21 -11.73
CA ALA A 200 -12.30 -11.59 -12.98
C ALA A 200 -13.21 -12.24 -14.03
N SER A 201 -14.22 -13.01 -13.59
CA SER A 201 -15.15 -13.75 -14.45
C SER A 201 -16.16 -12.87 -15.19
N THR A 202 -16.44 -11.67 -14.66
CA THR A 202 -17.39 -10.71 -15.23
C THR A 202 -16.72 -9.43 -15.71
N MET A 203 -15.39 -9.35 -15.58
CA MET A 203 -14.58 -8.21 -15.97
C MET A 203 -14.66 -7.92 -17.47
N GLN A 204 -14.90 -6.65 -17.80
CA GLN A 204 -14.94 -6.14 -19.16
C GLN A 204 -14.14 -4.85 -19.26
N ILE A 205 -13.43 -4.69 -20.37
CA ILE A 205 -12.75 -3.44 -20.70
C ILE A 205 -13.79 -2.43 -21.18
N ASN A 206 -13.85 -1.27 -20.55
CA ASN A 206 -14.82 -0.22 -20.81
C ASN A 206 -14.30 1.14 -20.37
N GLU A 207 -15.14 2.17 -20.50
CA GLU A 207 -14.78 3.53 -20.10
C GLU A 207 -14.56 3.67 -18.59
N ASP A 208 -15.15 2.84 -17.73
CA ASP A 208 -15.01 2.95 -16.26
C ASP A 208 -13.63 2.54 -15.77
N ASN A 209 -13.00 1.55 -16.39
CA ASN A 209 -11.64 1.11 -16.06
C ASN A 209 -10.56 1.67 -17.01
N ALA A 210 -10.94 2.51 -17.97
CA ALA A 210 -10.02 3.26 -18.82
C ALA A 210 -9.24 4.29 -17.98
N MET A 211 -7.92 4.29 -18.17
CA MET A 211 -6.98 5.17 -17.49
C MET A 211 -6.42 6.21 -18.46
N PHE A 212 -5.20 6.01 -18.94
CA PHE A 212 -4.49 6.98 -19.78
C PHE A 212 -4.17 6.40 -21.15
N SER A 213 -4.02 7.26 -22.15
CA SER A 213 -3.58 6.85 -23.49
C SER A 213 -2.06 6.84 -23.61
N LEU A 214 -1.54 5.89 -24.37
CA LEU A 214 -0.13 5.80 -24.78
C LEU A 214 0.00 6.01 -26.28
N LYS A 215 1.12 6.60 -26.68
CA LYS A 215 1.57 6.68 -28.07
C LYS A 215 2.64 5.63 -28.33
N GLU A 216 2.62 5.06 -29.54
CA GLU A 216 3.59 4.05 -29.95
C GLU A 216 5.03 4.51 -29.68
N GLY A 217 5.78 3.71 -28.92
CA GLY A 217 7.19 3.94 -28.64
C GLY A 217 7.50 5.17 -27.78
N VAL A 218 6.50 5.79 -27.16
CA VAL A 218 6.67 6.97 -26.30
C VAL A 218 6.56 6.55 -24.84
N ASP A 219 7.58 6.89 -24.05
CA ASP A 219 7.55 6.74 -22.60
C ASP A 219 6.48 7.64 -21.97
N LYS A 220 5.76 7.09 -21.00
CA LYS A 220 4.85 7.85 -20.14
C LYS A 220 5.09 7.51 -18.68
N ALA A 221 5.50 8.51 -17.91
CA ALA A 221 5.62 8.42 -16.47
C ALA A 221 4.23 8.52 -15.79
N VAL A 222 3.98 7.64 -14.83
CA VAL A 222 2.76 7.59 -14.02
C VAL A 222 3.18 7.47 -12.57
N THR A 223 2.79 8.43 -11.74
CA THR A 223 3.04 8.37 -10.29
C THR A 223 1.98 7.48 -9.65
N VAL A 224 2.40 6.56 -8.80
CA VAL A 224 1.53 5.61 -8.09
C VAL A 224 1.55 5.93 -6.61
N HIS A 225 0.38 6.11 -6.01
CA HIS A 225 0.19 6.17 -4.57
C HIS A 225 -0.62 4.96 -4.08
N ILE A 226 -0.14 4.31 -3.03
CA ILE A 226 -0.86 3.21 -2.36
C ILE A 226 -0.99 3.55 -0.89
N TRP A 227 -2.22 3.56 -0.37
CA TRP A 227 -2.47 3.86 1.04
C TRP A 227 -3.65 3.06 1.59
N MET A 228 -3.76 3.06 2.91
CA MET A 228 -4.92 2.58 3.67
C MET A 228 -5.73 3.81 4.08
N GLU A 229 -6.98 3.89 3.63
CA GLU A 229 -7.87 5.02 3.89
C GLU A 229 -8.25 5.09 5.36
N GLY A 230 -7.84 6.17 6.04
CA GLY A 230 -8.01 6.34 7.47
C GLY A 230 -9.41 6.76 7.90
N THR A 231 -10.25 7.26 6.99
CA THR A 231 -11.65 7.60 7.30
C THR A 231 -12.62 6.43 7.12
N ASP A 232 -12.13 5.26 6.70
CA ASP A 232 -12.97 4.08 6.51
C ASP A 232 -13.46 3.55 7.87
N GLU A 233 -14.75 3.19 7.99
CA GLU A 233 -15.35 2.69 9.23
C GLU A 233 -14.68 1.39 9.72
N ALA A 234 -14.04 0.64 8.82
CA ALA A 234 -13.27 -0.55 9.14
C ALA A 234 -11.84 -0.28 9.62
N CYS A 235 -11.36 0.97 9.53
CA CYS A 235 -10.00 1.38 9.85
C CYS A 235 -9.76 1.40 11.37
N THR A 236 -9.60 0.21 11.94
CA THR A 236 -9.30 -0.04 13.35
C THR A 236 -7.83 -0.39 13.55
N ASP A 237 -7.34 -0.35 14.78
CA ASP A 237 -6.00 -0.84 15.11
C ASP A 237 -5.77 -2.32 14.70
N GLU A 238 -6.83 -3.09 14.41
CA GLU A 238 -6.75 -4.48 13.92
C GLU A 238 -6.38 -4.59 12.43
N LEU A 239 -6.56 -3.54 11.63
CA LEU A 239 -6.04 -3.49 10.25
C LEU A 239 -4.52 -3.25 10.25
N ARG A 240 -4.00 -2.58 11.28
CA ARG A 240 -2.60 -2.17 11.37
C ARG A 240 -1.72 -3.39 11.63
N GLY A 241 -1.03 -3.84 10.58
CA GLY A 241 -0.09 -4.97 10.64
C GLY A 241 -0.66 -6.30 10.15
N SER A 242 -1.85 -6.32 9.54
CA SER A 242 -2.29 -7.48 8.77
C SER A 242 -1.42 -7.66 7.53
N ASP A 243 -1.11 -8.90 7.17
CA ASP A 243 -0.41 -9.20 5.92
C ASP A 243 -1.34 -8.99 4.74
N TYR A 244 -0.83 -8.41 3.65
CA TYR A 244 -1.58 -8.23 2.42
C TYR A 244 -0.72 -8.44 1.18
N SER A 245 -1.36 -8.75 0.06
CA SER A 245 -0.72 -8.76 -1.25
C SER A 245 -1.55 -7.94 -2.21
N ILE A 246 -0.85 -7.21 -3.07
CA ILE A 246 -1.42 -6.41 -4.14
C ILE A 246 -0.90 -7.00 -5.44
N ARG A 247 -1.79 -7.18 -6.38
CA ARG A 247 -1.45 -7.44 -7.76
C ARG A 247 -2.17 -6.43 -8.61
N LEU A 248 -1.45 -5.82 -9.54
CA LEU A 248 -1.99 -4.86 -10.49
C LEU A 248 -1.79 -5.42 -11.89
N ARG A 249 -2.85 -5.46 -12.69
CA ARG A 249 -2.78 -5.91 -14.07
C ARG A 249 -3.29 -4.84 -14.99
N PHE A 250 -2.42 -4.44 -15.92
CA PHE A 250 -2.72 -3.48 -16.96
C PHE A 250 -2.89 -4.18 -18.29
N THR A 251 -3.90 -3.75 -19.04
CA THR A 251 -4.12 -4.16 -20.43
C THR A 251 -4.26 -2.94 -21.31
N GLY A 252 -3.98 -3.11 -22.60
CA GLY A 252 -4.16 -2.08 -23.60
C GLY A 252 -5.22 -2.49 -24.60
N ASP A 253 -6.22 -1.65 -24.83
CA ASP A 253 -7.11 -1.78 -25.96
C ASP A 253 -6.74 -0.76 -27.06
N LYS A 254 -7.20 -1.00 -28.28
CA LYS A 254 -6.92 -0.04 -29.35
C LYS A 254 -7.70 1.23 -29.04
N THR A 255 -7.06 2.39 -29.17
CA THR A 255 -7.81 3.64 -29.32
C THR A 255 -8.72 3.45 -30.53
N ASP A 256 -10.02 3.34 -30.30
CA ASP A 256 -10.99 3.31 -31.39
C ASP A 256 -10.82 4.62 -32.17
N ASP A 257 -10.37 4.53 -33.42
CA ASP A 257 -10.34 5.63 -34.40
C ASP A 257 -11.77 6.09 -34.79
N GLN A 258 -12.75 5.98 -33.88
CA GLN A 258 -14.18 6.23 -34.10
C GLN A 258 -14.62 7.62 -33.62
N ASN A 259 -13.77 8.64 -33.73
CA ASN A 259 -14.21 10.04 -33.73
C ASN A 259 -13.20 10.93 -34.47
N LYS A 260 -13.30 10.91 -35.81
CA LYS A 260 -12.85 12.01 -36.68
C LYS A 260 -14.07 12.61 -37.37
#